data_AF-A0A948EZ58-F1
#
_entry.id   AF-A0A948EZ58-F1
#
_cell.length_a   1.000
_cell.length_b   1.000
_cell.length_c   1.000
_cell.angle_alpha   90.00
_cell.angle_beta   90.00
_cell.angle_gamma   90.00
#
_symmetry.space_group_name_H-M   'P 1'
#
loop_
_entity.id
_entity.type
_entity.pdbx_description
1 polymer ?
#
loop_
_entity_poly.entity_id
_entity_poly.type
_entity_poly.pdbx_seq_one_letter_code
_entity_poly.pdbx_strand_id
1 'polypeptide(L)'
;PRAQPAKGPMEPTSPSYRHTFRLFALIGIAVVIALIVRARLVPESYGDLGHFRADAIEDAKRFEPRHLGPAACVECHDDVVALHAKDAHARVTCESCHGPGAVHVASEGEGGIIRPGGKEPCLVCHRLLPARPGEFAQIVPRDHYRFVGVEDPEIDCVACHDPHEPLFMDRDLRTARLHPLIHRCRDCHAGRTDETLSRPPGHPAIFECGYCHAEVVSGFAERPHSGVRCTICHLFFRESDFAGRILRDSDPRFCLLCHREADFRSDDAPPGIAWPDHGEDMAEDAGDLDKRCIDCHQDRIHPLQTRTAAGDVRAGREE
;
A
#
# COMPACT_ATOMS: atom_id res chain seq x y z
N PRO A 1 -52.43 -45.75 -51.65
CA PRO A 1 -51.26 -45.18 -52.35
C PRO A 1 -51.66 -43.94 -53.18
N ARG A 2 -51.59 -42.74 -52.58
CA ARG A 2 -51.80 -41.47 -53.31
C ARG A 2 -50.46 -40.98 -53.85
N ALA A 3 -50.40 -40.80 -55.17
CA ALA A 3 -49.23 -40.32 -55.91
C ALA A 3 -48.88 -38.87 -55.54
N GLN A 4 -47.58 -38.57 -55.43
CA GLN A 4 -47.06 -37.22 -55.29
C GLN A 4 -47.19 -36.47 -56.63
N PRO A 5 -47.61 -35.18 -56.63
CA PRO A 5 -47.62 -34.38 -57.85
C PRO A 5 -46.18 -34.03 -58.28
N ALA A 6 -45.95 -34.11 -59.59
CA ALA A 6 -44.67 -33.79 -60.23
C ALA A 6 -44.27 -32.32 -60.00
N LYS A 7 -43.00 -32.08 -59.64
CA LYS A 7 -42.41 -30.74 -59.60
C LYS A 7 -42.23 -30.22 -61.03
N GLY A 8 -42.91 -29.12 -61.37
CA GLY A 8 -42.68 -28.37 -62.60
C GLY A 8 -41.28 -27.73 -62.65
N PRO A 9 -40.84 -27.25 -63.82
CA PRO A 9 -39.50 -26.67 -64.00
C PRO A 9 -39.34 -25.43 -63.12
N MET A 10 -38.24 -25.39 -62.37
CA MET A 10 -37.89 -24.29 -61.48
C MET A 10 -37.44 -23.10 -62.32
N GLU A 11 -38.24 -22.04 -62.36
CA GLU A 11 -37.94 -20.81 -63.09
C GLU A 11 -36.75 -20.08 -62.45
N PRO A 12 -35.76 -19.58 -63.21
CA PRO A 12 -34.59 -18.91 -62.64
C PRO A 12 -35.02 -17.58 -62.01
N THR A 13 -35.06 -17.52 -60.68
CA THR A 13 -35.28 -16.27 -59.96
C THR A 13 -34.06 -15.37 -60.17
N SER A 14 -34.23 -14.27 -60.91
CA SER A 14 -33.19 -13.26 -61.07
C SER A 14 -32.82 -12.69 -59.68
N PRO A 15 -31.52 -12.56 -59.33
CA PRO A 15 -31.15 -12.05 -58.02
C PRO A 15 -31.68 -10.62 -57.83
N SER A 16 -32.43 -10.37 -56.75
CA SER A 16 -32.92 -9.02 -56.43
C SER A 16 -31.83 -8.21 -55.72
N TYR A 17 -31.11 -7.38 -56.47
CA TYR A 17 -30.05 -6.51 -55.94
C TYR A 17 -30.55 -5.28 -55.17
N ARG A 18 -31.86 -5.14 -54.95
CA ARG A 18 -32.44 -3.96 -54.28
C ARG A 18 -31.92 -3.76 -52.86
N HIS A 19 -31.78 -4.84 -52.10
CA HIS A 19 -31.25 -4.77 -50.73
C HIS A 19 -29.75 -4.45 -50.74
N THR A 20 -29.00 -5.06 -51.66
CA THR A 20 -27.57 -4.81 -51.87
C THR A 20 -27.29 -3.35 -52.22
N PHE A 21 -28.04 -2.77 -53.16
CA PHE A 21 -27.90 -1.37 -53.55
C PHE A 21 -28.22 -0.42 -52.39
N ARG A 22 -29.30 -0.66 -51.65
CA ARG A 22 -29.66 0.15 -50.46
C ARG A 22 -28.58 0.09 -49.38
N LEU A 23 -28.00 -1.08 -49.14
CA LEU A 23 -26.90 -1.25 -48.19
C LEU A 23 -25.67 -0.44 -48.61
N PHE A 24 -25.22 -0.57 -49.86
CA PHE A 24 -24.07 0.20 -50.36
C PHE A 24 -24.33 1.71 -50.39
N ALA A 25 -25.55 2.14 -50.70
CA ALA A 25 -25.93 3.54 -50.62
C ALA A 25 -25.85 4.09 -49.19
N LEU A 26 -26.34 3.34 -48.19
CA LEU A 26 -26.24 3.73 -46.78
C LEU A 26 -24.79 3.77 -46.30
N ILE A 27 -23.96 2.78 -46.67
CA ILE A 27 -22.54 2.78 -46.36
C ILE A 27 -21.85 3.97 -47.02
N GLY A 28 -22.14 4.24 -48.29
CA GLY A 28 -21.61 5.41 -49.00
C GLY A 28 -21.95 6.72 -48.31
N ILE A 29 -23.22 6.90 -47.91
CA ILE A 29 -23.67 8.07 -47.14
C ILE A 29 -22.91 8.15 -45.80
N ALA A 30 -22.79 7.04 -45.07
CA ALA A 30 -22.07 7.01 -43.79
C ALA A 30 -20.58 7.38 -43.96
N VAL A 31 -19.92 6.90 -45.02
CA VAL A 31 -18.54 7.25 -45.34
C VAL A 31 -18.42 8.74 -45.66
N VAL A 32 -19.31 9.29 -46.48
CA VAL A 32 -19.30 10.72 -46.81
C VAL A 32 -19.49 11.57 -45.56
N ILE A 33 -20.44 11.20 -44.68
CA ILE A 33 -20.65 11.87 -43.40
C ILE A 33 -19.38 11.78 -42.54
N ALA A 34 -18.76 10.59 -42.43
CA ALA A 34 -17.55 10.40 -41.66
C ALA A 34 -16.37 11.25 -42.17
N LEU A 35 -16.23 11.39 -43.50
CA LEU A 35 -15.20 12.25 -44.10
C LEU A 35 -15.45 13.74 -43.82
N ILE A 36 -16.71 14.19 -43.88
CA ILE A 36 -17.07 15.57 -43.53
C ILE A 36 -16.79 15.83 -42.05
N VAL A 37 -17.21 14.93 -41.15
CA VAL A 37 -16.94 15.01 -39.71
C VAL A 37 -15.44 15.08 -39.46
N ARG A 38 -14.65 14.20 -40.09
CA ARG A 38 -13.19 14.19 -39.99
C ARG A 38 -12.59 15.52 -40.43
N ALA A 39 -12.98 16.04 -41.60
CA ALA A 39 -12.45 17.28 -42.14
C ALA A 39 -12.78 18.52 -41.30
N ARG A 40 -13.79 18.47 -40.42
CA ARG A 40 -14.22 19.59 -39.58
C ARG A 40 -13.78 19.51 -38.13
N LEU A 41 -13.63 18.29 -37.59
CA LEU A 41 -13.37 18.07 -36.17
C LEU A 41 -11.95 17.61 -35.87
N VAL A 42 -11.22 17.08 -36.86
CA VAL A 42 -9.80 16.73 -36.66
C VAL A 42 -8.97 18.00 -36.81
N PRO A 43 -8.28 18.44 -35.74
CA PRO A 43 -7.41 19.60 -35.78
C PRO A 43 -6.25 19.40 -36.76
N GLU A 44 -5.74 20.50 -37.33
CA GLU A 44 -4.64 20.45 -38.29
C GLU A 44 -3.38 19.80 -37.70
N SER A 45 -3.08 20.06 -36.42
CA SER A 45 -1.94 19.51 -35.69
C SER A 45 -2.13 18.07 -35.18
N TYR A 46 -3.25 17.43 -35.52
CA TYR A 46 -3.52 16.05 -35.10
C TYR A 46 -2.77 15.05 -35.99
N GLY A 47 -1.86 14.29 -35.40
CA GLY A 47 -1.01 13.35 -36.15
C GLY A 47 0.47 13.68 -36.10
N ASP A 48 0.83 14.95 -35.88
CA ASP A 48 2.22 15.43 -35.96
C ASP A 48 3.15 14.75 -34.94
N LEU A 49 2.60 14.39 -33.78
CA LEU A 49 3.30 13.68 -32.70
C LEU A 49 2.67 12.30 -32.43
N GLY A 50 2.05 11.68 -33.43
CA GLY A 50 1.28 10.44 -33.29
C GLY A 50 -0.22 10.70 -33.10
N HIS A 51 -0.94 9.79 -32.43
CA HIS A 51 -2.40 9.88 -32.25
C HIS A 51 -2.81 10.93 -31.19
N PHE A 52 -2.37 12.17 -31.39
CA PHE A 52 -2.43 13.28 -30.44
C PHE A 52 -2.46 14.62 -31.19
N ARG A 53 -3.11 15.65 -30.61
CA ARG A 53 -3.18 17.02 -31.14
C ARG A 53 -1.95 17.81 -30.66
N ALA A 54 -0.98 18.08 -31.52
CA ALA A 54 0.28 18.68 -31.08
C ALA A 54 0.12 20.07 -30.45
N ASP A 55 -0.81 20.91 -30.93
CA ASP A 55 -1.07 22.25 -30.36
C ASP A 55 -1.53 22.19 -28.88
N ALA A 56 -2.01 21.04 -28.41
CA ALA A 56 -2.41 20.89 -27.01
C ALA A 56 -1.24 21.11 -26.03
N ILE A 57 0.00 20.92 -26.48
CA ILE A 57 1.20 21.20 -25.67
C ILE A 57 1.36 22.70 -25.44
N GLU A 58 1.25 23.51 -26.50
CA GLU A 58 1.35 24.96 -26.39
C GLU A 58 0.15 25.55 -25.65
N ASP A 59 -1.05 24.98 -25.84
CA ASP A 59 -2.22 25.35 -25.04
C ASP A 59 -2.00 25.05 -23.55
N ALA A 60 -1.43 23.88 -23.22
CA ALA A 60 -1.14 23.49 -21.84
C ALA A 60 -0.09 24.41 -21.18
N LYS A 61 0.94 24.82 -21.92
CA LYS A 61 1.99 25.74 -21.45
C LYS A 61 1.47 27.12 -21.06
N ARG A 62 0.28 27.52 -21.52
CA ARG A 62 -0.34 28.81 -21.17
C ARG A 62 -0.90 28.83 -19.75
N PHE A 63 -1.08 27.66 -19.12
CA PHE A 63 -1.52 27.58 -17.74
C PHE A 63 -0.30 27.58 -16.81
N GLU A 64 -0.34 28.43 -15.79
CA GLU A 64 0.67 28.41 -14.72
C GLU A 64 0.59 27.10 -13.93
N PRO A 65 1.73 26.43 -13.66
CA PRO A 65 1.77 25.24 -12.83
C PRO A 65 1.25 25.53 -11.43
N ARG A 66 0.20 24.81 -11.02
CA ARG A 66 -0.31 24.88 -9.64
C ARG A 66 0.40 23.89 -8.70
N HIS A 67 0.91 22.81 -9.29
CA HIS A 67 1.71 21.80 -8.61
C HIS A 67 3.18 22.06 -8.95
N LEU A 68 4.00 22.29 -7.93
CA LEU A 68 5.41 22.67 -8.09
C LEU A 68 6.35 21.48 -7.92
N GLY A 69 5.90 20.42 -7.26
CA GLY A 69 6.72 19.27 -6.90
C GLY A 69 7.68 19.55 -5.73
N PRO A 70 8.42 18.51 -5.27
CA PRO A 70 9.17 18.54 -4.02
C PRO A 70 10.37 19.49 -4.01
N ALA A 71 10.89 19.84 -5.20
CA ALA A 71 12.04 20.74 -5.34
C ALA A 71 11.75 22.16 -4.83
N ALA A 72 10.51 22.64 -4.96
CA ALA A 72 10.11 23.93 -4.41
C ALA A 72 9.92 23.87 -2.88
N CYS A 73 9.54 22.70 -2.35
CA CYS A 73 9.27 22.52 -0.92
C CYS A 73 10.55 22.46 -0.08
N VAL A 74 11.62 21.83 -0.61
CA VAL A 74 12.89 21.64 0.13
C VAL A 74 13.64 22.95 0.38
N GLU A 75 13.30 24.03 -0.32
CA GLU A 75 13.89 25.36 -0.09
C GLU A 75 13.56 25.92 1.30
N CYS A 76 12.39 25.53 1.87
CA CYS A 76 11.93 25.98 3.19
C CYS A 76 11.71 24.84 4.20
N HIS A 77 11.53 23.60 3.76
CA HIS A 77 11.18 22.44 4.60
C HIS A 77 12.20 21.28 4.44
N ASP A 78 13.49 21.60 4.53
CA ASP A 78 14.58 20.63 4.31
C ASP A 78 14.58 19.50 5.33
N ASP A 79 14.28 19.79 6.59
CA ASP A 79 14.13 18.84 7.68
C ASP A 79 12.99 17.83 7.44
N VAL A 80 11.80 18.31 7.09
CA VAL A 80 10.63 17.47 6.80
C VAL A 80 10.88 16.63 5.54
N VAL A 81 11.50 17.21 4.50
CA VAL A 81 11.87 16.46 3.29
C VAL A 81 12.88 15.36 3.61
N ALA A 82 13.85 15.62 4.48
CA ALA A 82 14.84 14.62 4.90
C ALA A 82 14.22 13.48 5.72
N LEU A 83 13.20 13.76 6.54
CA LEU A 83 12.44 12.74 7.27
C LEU A 83 11.55 11.94 6.32
N HIS A 84 10.75 12.62 5.48
CA HIS A 84 9.87 12.00 4.49
C HIS A 84 10.64 11.08 3.52
N ALA A 85 11.87 11.45 3.14
CA ALA A 85 12.73 10.62 2.28
C ALA A 85 13.09 9.25 2.88
N LYS A 86 12.98 9.09 4.20
CA LYS A 86 13.24 7.83 4.92
C LYS A 86 11.97 7.01 5.12
N ASP A 87 10.80 7.54 4.75
CA ASP A 87 9.52 6.94 5.04
C ASP A 87 9.00 5.94 3.97
N ALA A 88 8.02 5.10 4.35
CA ALA A 88 7.13 4.36 3.46
C ALA A 88 6.52 5.21 2.33
N HIS A 89 6.17 6.46 2.63
CA HIS A 89 5.59 7.42 1.71
C HIS A 89 6.62 8.23 0.95
N ALA A 90 7.93 7.94 1.04
CA ALA A 90 8.98 8.70 0.33
C ALA A 90 8.73 8.91 -1.18
N ARG A 91 7.90 8.05 -1.81
CA ARG A 91 7.51 8.14 -3.23
C ARG A 91 6.20 8.88 -3.49
N VAL A 92 5.46 9.25 -2.45
CA VAL A 92 4.26 10.10 -2.52
C VAL A 92 4.72 11.55 -2.48
N THR A 93 4.30 12.35 -3.45
CA THR A 93 4.68 13.77 -3.48
C THR A 93 3.91 14.56 -2.42
N CYS A 94 4.52 15.59 -1.84
CA CYS A 94 3.91 16.44 -0.81
C CYS A 94 2.50 16.92 -1.21
N GLU A 95 2.35 17.35 -2.46
CA GLU A 95 1.12 17.89 -3.02
C GLU A 95 0.01 16.85 -3.24
N SER A 96 0.33 15.54 -3.15
CA SER A 96 -0.71 14.49 -3.15
C SER A 96 -1.55 14.53 -1.88
N CYS A 97 -0.95 14.94 -0.77
CA CYS A 97 -1.63 15.10 0.51
C CYS A 97 -2.04 16.57 0.71
N HIS A 98 -1.10 17.48 0.53
CA HIS A 98 -1.24 18.91 0.82
C HIS A 98 -1.96 19.72 -0.28
N GLY A 99 -2.24 19.11 -1.43
CA GLY A 99 -2.78 19.82 -2.58
C GLY A 99 -1.75 20.74 -3.27
N PRO A 100 -2.19 21.56 -4.24
CA PRO A 100 -1.29 22.40 -5.03
C PRO A 100 -0.61 23.48 -4.17
N GLY A 101 0.72 23.52 -4.16
CA GLY A 101 1.51 24.41 -3.31
C GLY A 101 1.83 25.79 -3.92
N ALA A 102 1.45 26.06 -5.17
CA ALA A 102 1.89 27.26 -5.89
C ALA A 102 1.59 28.59 -5.16
N VAL A 103 0.41 28.73 -4.56
CA VAL A 103 0.04 29.95 -3.82
C VAL A 103 0.87 30.09 -2.54
N HIS A 104 1.10 28.99 -1.83
CA HIS A 104 1.89 28.96 -0.61
C HIS A 104 3.34 29.39 -0.88
N VAL A 105 3.96 28.84 -1.93
CA VAL A 105 5.34 29.19 -2.31
C VAL A 105 5.43 30.63 -2.82
N ALA A 106 4.51 31.07 -3.70
CA ALA A 106 4.55 32.43 -4.27
C ALA A 106 4.36 33.56 -3.25
N SER A 107 3.80 33.24 -2.08
CA SER A 107 3.58 34.16 -0.97
C SER A 107 4.56 33.95 0.19
N GLU A 108 5.65 33.20 -0.05
CA GLU A 108 6.68 32.90 0.95
C GLU A 108 6.10 32.33 2.26
N GLY A 109 5.03 31.54 2.13
CA GLY A 109 4.39 30.83 3.23
C GLY A 109 3.13 31.50 3.80
N GLU A 110 2.80 32.74 3.43
CA GLU A 110 1.58 33.42 3.93
C GLU A 110 0.29 32.81 3.36
N GLY A 111 0.36 32.29 2.14
CA GLY A 111 -0.71 31.57 1.47
C GLY A 111 -0.87 30.18 2.08
N GLY A 112 -2.11 29.81 2.43
CA GLY A 112 -2.38 28.50 3.01
C GLY A 112 -2.15 27.36 2.03
N ILE A 113 -1.53 26.28 2.51
CA ILE A 113 -1.56 24.95 1.89
C ILE A 113 -2.43 24.03 2.76
N ILE A 114 -3.07 23.03 2.17
CA ILE A 114 -3.93 22.11 2.93
C ILE A 114 -3.04 21.34 3.90
N ARG A 115 -3.38 21.35 5.19
CA ARG A 115 -2.88 20.34 6.13
C ARG A 115 -3.95 19.25 6.24
N PRO A 116 -3.69 18.03 5.73
CA PRO A 116 -4.67 16.95 5.78
C PRO A 116 -5.03 16.65 7.23
N GLY A 117 -6.25 17.00 7.63
CA GLY A 117 -6.87 16.52 8.86
C GLY A 117 -7.87 15.41 8.55
N GLY A 118 -8.39 14.76 9.59
CA GLY A 118 -9.34 13.68 9.40
C GLY A 118 -8.71 12.39 8.92
N LYS A 119 -9.58 11.46 8.54
CA LYS A 119 -9.21 10.14 8.01
C LYS A 119 -9.18 10.08 6.49
N GLU A 120 -10.02 10.89 5.83
CA GLU A 120 -10.33 10.69 4.42
C GLU A 120 -9.15 10.88 3.46
N PRO A 121 -8.23 11.85 3.65
CA PRO A 121 -7.04 11.95 2.81
C PRO A 121 -6.21 10.65 2.81
N CYS A 122 -6.08 10.00 3.96
CA CYS A 122 -5.37 8.72 4.11
C CYS A 122 -6.17 7.57 3.46
N LEU A 123 -7.50 7.56 3.65
CA LEU A 123 -8.38 6.50 3.16
C LEU A 123 -8.59 6.51 1.65
N VAL A 124 -8.22 7.59 0.95
CA VAL A 124 -8.08 7.56 -0.52
C VAL A 124 -7.21 6.36 -0.91
N CYS A 125 -6.09 6.13 -0.24
CA CYS A 125 -5.14 5.05 -0.54
C CYS A 125 -5.30 3.84 0.40
N HIS A 126 -5.48 4.06 1.70
CA HIS A 126 -5.40 2.97 2.69
C HIS A 126 -6.73 2.26 2.95
N ARG A 127 -7.85 2.72 2.38
CA ARG A 127 -9.10 1.96 2.47
C ARG A 127 -8.96 0.62 1.73
N LEU A 128 -9.48 -0.43 2.36
CA LEU A 128 -9.59 -1.74 1.74
C LEU A 128 -10.54 -1.68 0.53
N LEU A 129 -9.99 -2.01 -0.63
CA LEU A 129 -10.66 -2.09 -1.92
C LEU A 129 -10.24 -3.41 -2.58
N PRO A 130 -11.18 -4.28 -3.01
CA PRO A 130 -10.85 -5.58 -3.60
C PRO A 130 -9.95 -5.54 -4.83
N ALA A 131 -9.96 -4.41 -5.56
CA ALA A 131 -9.17 -4.23 -6.77
C ALA A 131 -7.71 -3.79 -6.51
N ARG A 132 -7.34 -3.48 -5.26
CA ARG A 132 -5.96 -3.12 -4.91
C ARG A 132 -5.13 -4.37 -4.61
N PRO A 133 -3.83 -4.36 -4.93
CA PRO A 133 -2.94 -5.47 -4.60
C PRO A 133 -2.95 -5.74 -3.10
N GLY A 134 -3.03 -7.02 -2.72
CA GLY A 134 -2.98 -7.42 -1.31
C GLY A 134 -1.71 -6.94 -0.61
N GLU A 135 -0.62 -6.75 -1.34
CA GLU A 135 0.63 -6.28 -0.75
C GLU A 135 0.65 -4.80 -0.35
N PHE A 136 -0.29 -4.01 -0.86
CA PHE A 136 -0.46 -2.63 -0.44
C PHE A 136 -1.12 -2.56 0.94
N ALA A 137 -0.63 -1.68 1.81
CA ALA A 137 -1.14 -1.53 3.17
C ALA A 137 -2.58 -1.00 3.13
N GLN A 138 -3.55 -1.87 3.41
CA GLN A 138 -4.97 -1.54 3.41
C GLN A 138 -5.66 -1.98 4.70
N ILE A 139 -6.61 -1.15 5.12
CA ILE A 139 -7.37 -1.31 6.36
C ILE A 139 -8.87 -1.12 6.13
N VAL A 140 -9.65 -1.72 7.03
CA VAL A 140 -11.01 -1.27 7.32
C VAL A 140 -10.91 -0.43 8.60
N PRO A 141 -11.23 0.88 8.57
CA PRO A 141 -10.94 1.80 9.67
C PRO A 141 -11.43 1.32 11.03
N ARG A 142 -12.68 0.87 11.10
CA ARG A 142 -13.28 0.35 12.33
C ARG A 142 -12.52 -0.84 12.92
N ASP A 143 -12.10 -1.77 12.06
CA ASP A 143 -11.35 -2.95 12.53
C ASP A 143 -9.93 -2.58 12.96
N HIS A 144 -9.33 -1.61 12.28
CA HIS A 144 -8.01 -1.11 12.64
C HIS A 144 -8.03 -0.45 14.01
N TYR A 145 -9.00 0.43 14.28
CA TYR A 145 -9.13 1.11 15.58
C TYR A 145 -9.39 0.09 16.70
N ARG A 146 -10.31 -0.85 16.47
CA ARG A 146 -10.54 -1.96 17.41
C ARG A 146 -9.28 -2.77 17.66
N PHE A 147 -8.48 -3.05 16.63
CA PHE A 147 -7.25 -3.82 16.77
C PHE A 147 -6.20 -3.11 17.63
N VAL A 148 -6.09 -1.78 17.53
CA VAL A 148 -5.14 -1.00 18.35
C VAL A 148 -5.76 -0.48 19.65
N GLY A 149 -6.99 -0.89 20.01
CA GLY A 149 -7.64 -0.44 21.25
C GLY A 149 -7.96 1.06 21.24
N VAL A 150 -8.49 1.58 20.13
CA VAL A 150 -9.00 2.96 20.02
C VAL A 150 -10.53 2.90 20.05
N GLU A 151 -11.12 3.56 21.02
CA GLU A 151 -12.57 3.59 21.26
C GLU A 151 -13.26 4.69 20.45
N ASP A 152 -12.63 5.87 20.37
CA ASP A 152 -13.15 7.02 19.65
C ASP A 152 -12.87 6.92 18.14
N PRO A 153 -13.90 6.70 17.29
CA PRO A 153 -13.72 6.63 15.85
C PRO A 153 -13.36 7.97 15.21
N GLU A 154 -13.52 9.10 15.91
CA GLU A 154 -13.25 10.45 15.40
C GLU A 154 -11.76 10.82 15.46
N ILE A 155 -10.94 10.09 16.21
CA ILE A 155 -9.49 10.26 16.23
C ILE A 155 -8.91 10.22 14.81
N ASP A 156 -8.00 11.13 14.53
CA ASP A 156 -7.32 11.25 13.24
C ASP A 156 -6.21 10.21 13.12
N CYS A 157 -5.96 9.74 11.89
CA CYS A 157 -4.88 8.78 11.64
C CYS A 157 -3.52 9.32 12.13
N VAL A 158 -3.32 10.65 12.04
CA VAL A 158 -2.09 11.32 12.45
C VAL A 158 -1.88 11.41 13.96
N ALA A 159 -2.91 11.15 14.76
CA ALA A 159 -2.73 11.01 16.21
C ALA A 159 -1.80 9.83 16.53
N CYS A 160 -1.81 8.79 15.69
CA CYS A 160 -0.97 7.60 15.84
C CYS A 160 0.17 7.53 14.82
N HIS A 161 -0.12 7.85 13.55
CA HIS A 161 0.79 7.74 12.41
C HIS A 161 1.21 9.11 11.88
N ASP A 162 2.39 9.59 12.21
CA ASP A 162 2.94 10.80 11.58
C ASP A 162 3.29 10.47 10.13
N PRO A 163 2.74 11.10 9.07
CA PRO A 163 3.07 10.83 7.66
C PRO A 163 4.42 11.38 7.20
N HIS A 164 5.09 12.18 8.03
CA HIS A 164 6.46 12.63 7.81
C HIS A 164 7.48 11.71 8.50
N GLU A 165 7.02 10.71 9.28
CA GLU A 165 7.86 9.63 9.82
C GLU A 165 7.09 8.32 10.22
N PRO A 166 6.18 7.74 9.40
CA PRO A 166 5.25 6.67 9.84
C PRO A 166 5.80 5.24 9.86
N LEU A 167 6.98 4.96 9.30
CA LEU A 167 7.68 3.72 9.56
C LEU A 167 8.85 4.03 10.46
N PHE A 168 8.65 3.86 11.77
CA PHE A 168 9.65 3.99 12.82
C PHE A 168 10.78 2.95 12.67
N MET A 169 11.33 2.77 11.47
CA MET A 169 12.38 1.81 11.19
C MET A 169 13.64 2.28 11.88
N ASP A 170 14.08 1.51 12.85
CA ASP A 170 15.31 1.73 13.59
C ASP A 170 16.59 1.61 12.73
N ARG A 171 16.48 1.13 11.47
CA ARG A 171 17.61 0.97 10.54
C ARG A 171 17.16 0.93 9.07
N ASP A 172 18.11 1.16 8.17
CA ASP A 172 17.91 1.14 6.72
C ASP A 172 17.52 -0.26 6.20
N LEU A 173 16.45 -0.32 5.40
CA LEU A 173 15.96 -1.56 4.77
C LEU A 173 17.03 -2.31 3.97
N ARG A 174 18.00 -1.62 3.35
CA ARG A 174 19.10 -2.23 2.58
C ARG A 174 20.00 -3.11 3.45
N THR A 175 20.04 -2.84 4.76
CA THR A 175 20.82 -3.62 5.74
C THR A 175 20.02 -4.78 6.32
N ALA A 176 18.71 -4.86 6.05
CA ALA A 176 17.84 -5.91 6.55
C ALA A 176 18.16 -7.27 5.89
N ARG A 177 17.89 -8.34 6.63
CA ARG A 177 18.18 -9.72 6.20
C ARG A 177 17.27 -10.10 5.04
N LEU A 178 17.84 -10.80 4.05
CA LEU A 178 17.05 -11.50 3.04
C LEU A 178 16.24 -12.62 3.69
N HIS A 179 15.01 -12.78 3.24
CA HIS A 179 14.06 -13.75 3.77
C HIS A 179 13.25 -14.37 2.62
N PRO A 180 12.91 -15.68 2.68
CA PRO A 180 11.96 -16.29 1.75
C PRO A 180 10.64 -15.53 1.66
N LEU A 181 9.96 -15.63 0.53
CA LEU A 181 8.67 -14.96 0.34
C LEU A 181 7.66 -15.39 1.42
N ILE A 182 7.07 -14.40 2.10
CA ILE A 182 5.97 -14.60 3.03
C ILE A 182 4.67 -14.23 2.31
N HIS A 183 3.83 -15.22 2.04
CA HIS A 183 2.52 -14.99 1.45
C HIS A 183 1.51 -14.58 2.51
N ARG A 184 0.75 -13.53 2.23
CA ARG A 184 -0.47 -13.17 2.96
C ARG A 184 -1.68 -13.75 2.23
N CYS A 185 -2.76 -13.99 2.95
CA CYS A 185 -4.02 -14.47 2.37
C CYS A 185 -4.48 -13.56 1.22
N ARG A 186 -4.41 -12.24 1.44
CA ARG A 186 -4.76 -11.21 0.45
C ARG A 186 -3.90 -11.18 -0.82
N ASP A 187 -2.75 -11.86 -0.86
CA ASP A 187 -1.92 -11.92 -2.07
C ASP A 187 -2.60 -12.77 -3.16
N CYS A 188 -3.46 -13.72 -2.77
CA CYS A 188 -4.24 -14.56 -3.68
C CYS A 188 -5.77 -14.31 -3.59
N HIS A 189 -6.25 -13.76 -2.47
CA HIS A 189 -7.67 -13.52 -2.22
C HIS A 189 -8.00 -12.03 -2.29
N ALA A 190 -9.04 -11.66 -3.04
CA ALA A 190 -9.50 -10.28 -3.12
C ALA A 190 -10.40 -9.89 -1.93
N GLY A 191 -10.14 -8.75 -1.30
CA GLY A 191 -10.99 -8.16 -0.25
C GLY A 191 -10.55 -8.44 1.19
N ARG A 192 -11.50 -8.44 2.14
CA ARG A 192 -11.23 -8.74 3.56
C ARG A 192 -11.26 -10.24 3.76
N THR A 193 -10.09 -10.87 3.87
CA THR A 193 -9.99 -12.26 4.28
C THR A 193 -9.94 -12.37 5.79
N ASP A 194 -10.81 -13.18 6.36
CA ASP A 194 -10.66 -13.64 7.72
C ASP A 194 -9.55 -14.70 7.78
N GLU A 195 -8.36 -14.28 8.19
CA GLU A 195 -7.18 -15.16 8.29
C GLU A 195 -7.29 -16.16 9.47
N THR A 196 -8.32 -16.04 10.32
CA THR A 196 -8.57 -17.01 11.41
C THR A 196 -9.27 -18.28 10.93
N LEU A 197 -9.84 -18.26 9.73
CA LEU A 197 -10.53 -19.41 9.16
C LEU A 197 -9.52 -20.48 8.72
N SER A 198 -9.87 -21.73 9.00
CA SER A 198 -9.13 -22.89 8.49
C SER A 198 -9.13 -22.91 6.98
N ARG A 199 -7.98 -23.22 6.38
CA ARG A 199 -7.85 -23.37 4.93
C ARG A 199 -8.72 -24.55 4.45
N PRO A 200 -9.47 -24.41 3.34
CA PRO A 200 -10.30 -25.49 2.82
C PRO A 200 -9.46 -26.65 2.27
N PRO A 201 -10.05 -27.86 2.13
CA PRO A 201 -9.38 -28.99 1.49
C PRO A 201 -8.88 -28.61 0.09
N GLY A 202 -7.61 -28.91 -0.22
CA GLY A 202 -7.00 -28.61 -1.51
C GLY A 202 -6.47 -27.17 -1.68
N HIS A 203 -6.51 -26.34 -0.62
CA HIS A 203 -5.82 -25.05 -0.64
C HIS A 203 -4.31 -25.24 -0.86
N PRO A 204 -3.66 -24.45 -1.72
CA PRO A 204 -2.22 -24.56 -1.93
C PRO A 204 -1.44 -24.29 -0.63
N ALA A 205 -0.34 -25.00 -0.42
CA ALA A 205 0.52 -24.72 0.73
C ALA A 205 1.11 -23.31 0.57
N ILE A 206 1.02 -22.50 1.63
CA ILE A 206 1.69 -21.21 1.72
C ILE A 206 2.79 -21.31 2.78
N PHE A 207 3.89 -20.58 2.58
CA PHE A 207 4.99 -20.59 3.52
C PHE A 207 4.59 -19.91 4.84
N GLU A 208 4.77 -20.62 5.95
CA GLU A 208 4.50 -20.17 7.31
C GLU A 208 5.81 -20.02 8.09
N CYS A 209 5.83 -19.08 9.03
CA CYS A 209 7.00 -18.82 9.88
C CYS A 209 7.47 -20.08 10.61
N GLY A 210 6.53 -20.92 11.06
CA GLY A 210 6.80 -22.13 11.84
C GLY A 210 7.60 -23.20 11.10
N TYR A 211 7.64 -23.19 9.76
CA TYR A 211 8.45 -24.16 9.01
C TYR A 211 9.95 -24.04 9.29
N CYS A 212 10.43 -22.83 9.58
CA CYS A 212 11.83 -22.58 9.95
C CYS A 212 12.00 -22.11 11.40
N HIS A 213 10.97 -21.51 11.99
CA HIS A 213 11.00 -20.91 13.33
C HIS A 213 10.04 -21.61 14.30
N ALA A 214 9.90 -22.94 14.21
CA ALA A 214 8.93 -23.72 14.97
C ALA A 214 8.94 -23.41 16.48
N GLU A 215 10.12 -23.40 17.11
CA GLU A 215 10.28 -23.14 18.54
C GLU A 215 9.87 -21.71 18.94
N VAL A 216 10.22 -20.72 18.11
CA VAL A 216 9.84 -19.32 18.33
C VAL A 216 8.33 -19.16 18.19
N VAL A 217 7.73 -19.78 17.17
CA VAL A 217 6.29 -19.71 16.93
C VAL A 217 5.52 -20.38 18.07
N SER A 218 5.94 -21.57 18.51
CA SER A 218 5.31 -22.24 19.65
C SER A 218 5.43 -21.43 20.93
N GLY A 219 6.61 -20.88 21.21
CA GLY A 219 6.82 -20.06 22.39
C GLY A 219 6.04 -18.73 22.36
N PHE A 220 5.95 -18.09 21.19
CA PHE A 220 5.23 -16.82 21.03
C PHE A 220 3.73 -16.97 21.32
N ALA A 221 3.13 -18.11 20.97
CA ALA A 221 1.70 -18.38 21.17
C ALA A 221 1.25 -18.31 22.64
N GLU A 222 2.16 -18.52 23.59
CA GLU A 222 1.88 -18.54 25.03
C GLU A 222 2.19 -17.19 25.71
N ARG A 223 2.61 -16.17 24.96
CA ARG A 223 3.07 -14.89 25.48
C ARG A 223 2.06 -13.76 25.27
N PRO A 224 2.15 -12.64 26.02
CA PRO A 224 1.21 -11.52 25.93
C PRO A 224 0.96 -10.97 24.52
N HIS A 225 1.95 -11.05 23.63
CA HIS A 225 1.84 -10.56 22.25
C HIS A 225 1.23 -11.58 21.28
N SER A 226 0.80 -12.76 21.72
CA SER A 226 0.29 -13.82 20.84
C SER A 226 -0.90 -13.41 19.97
N GLY A 227 -1.65 -12.37 20.37
CA GLY A 227 -2.74 -11.78 19.61
C GLY A 227 -2.31 -10.98 18.37
N VAL A 228 -1.03 -10.68 18.19
CA VAL A 228 -0.50 -9.98 17.01
C VAL A 228 0.24 -10.93 16.08
N ARG A 229 0.18 -10.70 14.77
CA ARG A 229 0.95 -11.47 13.78
C ARG A 229 2.45 -11.15 13.90
N CYS A 230 3.32 -12.13 13.65
CA CYS A 230 4.77 -11.89 13.64
C CYS A 230 5.16 -10.74 12.70
N THR A 231 4.48 -10.60 11.56
CA THR A 231 4.72 -9.56 10.56
C THR A 231 4.33 -8.14 10.99
N ILE A 232 3.75 -7.98 12.19
CA ILE A 232 3.49 -6.65 12.77
C ILE A 232 4.81 -6.03 13.23
N CYS A 233 5.64 -6.77 13.96
CA CYS A 233 6.96 -6.30 14.38
C CYS A 233 8.06 -6.69 13.37
N HIS A 234 7.85 -7.78 12.62
CA HIS A 234 8.77 -8.24 11.57
C HIS A 234 8.29 -7.77 10.20
N LEU A 235 8.56 -6.51 9.88
CA LEU A 235 8.18 -5.85 8.64
C LEU A 235 8.85 -6.53 7.44
N PHE A 236 8.04 -7.18 6.59
CA PHE A 236 8.49 -7.85 5.38
C PHE A 236 8.24 -7.00 4.14
N PHE A 237 9.29 -6.76 3.38
CA PHE A 237 9.30 -6.00 2.13
C PHE A 237 9.68 -6.92 0.98
N ARG A 238 8.71 -7.21 0.11
CA ARG A 238 8.93 -8.06 -1.06
C ARG A 238 9.87 -7.37 -2.06
N GLU A 239 10.90 -8.10 -2.52
CA GLU A 239 11.80 -7.63 -3.58
C GLU A 239 11.60 -8.40 -4.90
N SER A 240 11.04 -9.62 -4.83
CA SER A 240 10.84 -10.52 -5.97
C SER A 240 9.72 -11.53 -5.70
N ASP A 241 9.50 -12.45 -6.63
CA ASP A 241 8.54 -13.57 -6.50
C ASP A 241 9.03 -14.71 -5.60
N PHE A 242 10.25 -14.65 -5.08
CA PHE A 242 10.85 -15.72 -4.27
C PHE A 242 11.45 -15.22 -2.95
N ALA A 243 11.80 -13.94 -2.87
CA ALA A 243 12.45 -13.37 -1.69
C ALA A 243 12.07 -11.90 -1.47
N GLY A 244 12.27 -11.47 -0.23
CA GLY A 244 12.24 -10.08 0.18
C GLY A 244 13.21 -9.82 1.33
N ARG A 245 13.09 -8.66 1.95
CA ARG A 245 13.80 -8.31 3.18
C ARG A 245 12.86 -8.28 4.36
N ILE A 246 13.36 -8.73 5.50
CA ILE A 246 12.61 -8.66 6.75
C ILE A 246 13.39 -7.83 7.77
N LEU A 247 12.72 -6.83 8.31
CA LEU A 247 13.21 -5.97 9.36
C LEU A 247 12.44 -6.29 10.64
N ARG A 248 13.14 -6.46 11.76
CA ARG A 248 12.49 -6.43 13.08
C ARG A 248 12.53 -5.00 13.57
N ASP A 249 11.37 -4.35 13.59
CA ASP A 249 11.25 -3.02 14.16
C ASP A 249 11.44 -3.10 15.67
N SER A 250 12.26 -2.20 16.19
CA SER A 250 12.52 -2.06 17.62
C SER A 250 12.63 -0.62 18.08
N ASP A 251 12.15 0.32 17.27
CA ASP A 251 12.01 1.71 17.70
C ASP A 251 10.89 1.82 18.76
N PRO A 252 11.11 2.51 19.89
CA PRO A 252 10.08 2.70 20.90
C PRO A 252 8.78 3.29 20.37
N ARG A 253 8.85 4.19 19.37
CA ARG A 253 7.69 4.85 18.76
C ARG A 253 6.75 3.86 18.06
N PHE A 254 7.29 2.78 17.52
CA PHE A 254 6.48 1.67 17.01
C PHE A 254 5.68 1.00 18.13
N CYS A 255 6.31 0.68 19.26
CA CYS A 255 5.62 0.08 20.41
C CYS A 255 4.52 1.01 20.96
N LEU A 256 4.78 2.32 20.98
CA LEU A 256 3.85 3.35 21.43
C LEU A 256 2.61 3.52 20.53
N LEU A 257 2.59 2.97 19.31
CA LEU A 257 1.36 2.86 18.51
C LEU A 257 0.25 2.11 19.25
N CYS A 258 0.61 1.12 20.09
CA CYS A 258 -0.33 0.35 20.89
C CYS A 258 -0.23 0.69 22.39
N HIS A 259 0.98 0.95 22.88
CA HIS A 259 1.26 1.09 24.31
C HIS A 259 1.30 2.52 24.83
N ARG A 260 1.12 3.57 24.00
CA ARG A 260 1.04 4.92 24.57
C ARG A 260 -0.19 5.07 25.45
N GLU A 261 -0.02 5.71 26.60
CA GLU A 261 -1.11 6.24 27.38
C GLU A 261 -1.80 7.37 26.62
N ALA A 262 -3.13 7.29 26.48
CA ALA A 262 -3.94 8.31 25.84
C ALA A 262 -5.42 8.14 26.20
N ASP A 263 -6.14 9.26 26.29
CA ASP A 263 -7.55 9.30 26.71
C ASP A 263 -8.52 8.63 25.73
N PHE A 264 -8.09 8.38 24.49
CA PHE A 264 -8.90 7.72 23.45
C PHE A 264 -8.75 6.19 23.43
N ARG A 265 -7.94 5.64 24.34
CA ARG A 265 -7.73 4.20 24.47
C ARG A 265 -8.96 3.54 25.08
N SER A 266 -9.25 2.34 24.61
CA SER A 266 -10.31 1.51 25.18
C SER A 266 -9.87 0.83 26.47
N ASP A 267 -10.84 0.42 27.30
CA ASP A 267 -10.56 -0.31 28.56
C ASP A 267 -9.85 -1.66 28.32
N ASP A 268 -10.05 -2.27 27.14
CA ASP A 268 -9.43 -3.52 26.70
C ASP A 268 -8.12 -3.32 25.92
N ALA A 269 -7.65 -2.07 25.80
CA ALA A 269 -6.39 -1.76 25.12
C ALA A 269 -5.18 -2.35 25.87
N PRO A 270 -4.04 -2.56 25.18
CA PRO A 270 -2.79 -2.90 25.84
C PRO A 270 -2.40 -1.85 26.91
N PRO A 271 -1.60 -2.23 27.93
CA PRO A 271 -1.21 -1.30 28.98
C PRO A 271 -0.60 -0.01 28.42
N GLY A 272 -1.17 1.12 28.84
CA GLY A 272 -0.72 2.46 28.53
C GLY A 272 0.56 2.80 29.29
N ILE A 273 1.47 3.49 28.60
CA ILE A 273 2.78 3.91 29.07
C ILE A 273 2.92 5.39 28.79
N ALA A 274 3.18 6.17 29.84
CA ALA A 274 3.64 7.55 29.72
C ALA A 274 5.08 7.56 29.17
N TRP A 275 5.31 8.27 28.08
CA TRP A 275 6.63 8.37 27.45
C TRP A 275 7.01 9.84 27.25
N PRO A 276 8.24 10.27 27.61
CA PRO A 276 9.41 9.46 27.96
C PRO A 276 9.49 8.97 29.42
N ASP A 277 8.59 9.40 30.31
CA ASP A 277 8.65 9.16 31.77
C ASP A 277 8.93 7.70 32.16
N HIS A 278 8.31 6.73 31.49
CA HIS A 278 8.56 5.31 31.77
C HIS A 278 10.03 4.89 31.61
N GLY A 279 10.73 5.46 30.63
CA GLY A 279 12.16 5.20 30.44
C GLY A 279 12.98 5.77 31.60
N GLU A 280 12.63 6.96 32.07
CA GLU A 280 13.30 7.63 33.20
C GLU A 280 13.02 6.91 34.53
N ASP A 281 11.78 6.46 34.74
CA ASP A 281 11.34 5.75 35.95
C ASP A 281 11.97 4.35 36.09
N MET A 282 12.23 3.69 34.95
CA MET A 282 12.77 2.34 34.92
C MET A 282 14.30 2.29 34.76
N ALA A 283 14.93 3.42 34.43
CA ALA A 283 16.38 3.49 34.25
C ALA A 283 17.11 3.29 35.60
N GLU A 284 17.94 2.26 35.67
CA GLU A 284 18.87 2.06 36.78
C GLU A 284 20.15 2.89 36.60
N ASP A 285 20.54 3.12 35.34
CA ASP A 285 21.68 3.98 34.97
C ASP A 285 21.44 4.80 33.68
N ALA A 286 22.33 5.76 33.41
CA ALA A 286 22.20 6.66 32.26
C ALA A 286 22.20 5.94 30.90
N GLY A 287 22.82 4.76 30.81
CA GLY A 287 22.82 3.94 29.60
C GLY A 287 21.49 3.24 29.34
N ASP A 288 20.60 3.15 30.33
CA ASP A 288 19.25 2.58 30.15
C ASP A 288 18.34 3.49 29.32
N LEU A 289 18.58 4.80 29.34
CA LEU A 289 17.80 5.77 28.55
C LEU A 289 17.97 5.59 27.04
N ASP A 290 19.09 4.99 26.61
CA ASP A 290 19.37 4.66 25.22
C ASP A 290 18.88 3.25 24.83
N LYS A 291 18.39 2.45 25.79
CA LYS A 291 17.86 1.10 25.52
C LYS A 291 16.50 1.19 24.83
N ARG A 292 16.24 0.23 23.95
CA ARG A 292 14.93 0.07 23.31
C ARG A 292 14.01 -0.75 24.21
N CYS A 293 12.70 -0.67 23.96
CA CYS A 293 11.72 -1.46 24.70
C CYS A 293 12.05 -2.96 24.69
N ILE A 294 12.51 -3.49 23.56
CA ILE A 294 12.85 -4.91 23.43
C ILE A 294 14.12 -5.29 24.21
N ASP A 295 15.00 -4.36 24.56
CA ASP A 295 16.22 -4.69 25.30
C ASP A 295 15.90 -5.03 26.76
N CYS A 296 14.75 -4.58 27.27
CA CYS A 296 14.23 -4.89 28.62
C CYS A 296 13.02 -5.83 28.61
N HIS A 297 12.14 -5.75 27.60
CA HIS A 297 10.86 -6.49 27.57
C HIS A 297 10.84 -7.71 26.65
N GLN A 298 11.98 -8.11 26.10
CA GLN A 298 12.04 -9.18 25.09
C GLN A 298 11.37 -10.48 25.48
N ASP A 299 11.55 -10.92 26.73
CA ASP A 299 11.09 -12.21 27.20
C ASP A 299 9.56 -12.30 27.27
N ARG A 300 8.90 -11.13 27.30
CA ARG A 300 7.44 -10.98 27.15
C ARG A 300 6.97 -11.23 25.71
N ILE A 301 7.88 -11.35 24.73
CA ILE A 301 7.58 -11.54 23.31
C ILE A 301 8.10 -12.89 22.83
N HIS A 302 9.41 -13.12 22.86
CA HIS A 302 10.09 -14.41 22.66
C HIS A 302 11.59 -14.21 22.93
N PRO A 303 12.33 -15.23 23.37
CA PRO A 303 13.78 -15.09 23.55
C PRO A 303 14.46 -14.76 22.21
N LEU A 304 15.46 -13.89 22.22
CA LEU A 304 16.39 -13.79 21.10
C LEU A 304 17.24 -15.05 21.08
N GLN A 305 17.45 -15.59 19.88
CA GLN A 305 18.65 -16.37 19.64
C GLN A 305 19.83 -15.41 19.75
N THR A 306 20.35 -15.21 20.95
CA THR A 306 21.69 -14.66 21.12
C THR A 306 22.60 -15.60 20.36
N ARG A 307 23.20 -15.12 19.26
CA ARG A 307 24.44 -15.73 18.81
C ARG A 307 25.35 -15.61 20.02
N THR A 308 25.59 -16.72 20.70
CA THR A 308 26.67 -16.83 21.65
C THR A 308 27.90 -16.24 20.95
N ALA A 309 28.40 -15.14 21.48
CA ALA A 309 29.72 -14.66 21.12
C ALA A 309 30.71 -15.68 21.68
N ALA A 310 30.93 -16.77 20.96
CA ALA A 310 31.99 -17.73 21.20
C ALA A 310 32.14 -18.61 19.95
N GLY A 311 33.28 -18.46 19.26
CA GLY A 311 33.83 -19.58 18.53
C GLY A 311 34.12 -20.75 19.48
N ASP A 312 34.42 -21.90 18.89
CA ASP A 312 34.45 -23.26 19.45
C ASP A 312 33.06 -23.88 19.53
N VAL A 313 32.74 -24.89 18.70
CA VAL A 313 33.39 -26.20 18.73
C VAL A 313 33.66 -26.75 17.32
N ARG A 314 34.95 -26.83 16.95
CA ARG A 314 35.45 -27.98 16.16
C ARG A 314 35.84 -29.06 17.15
N ALA A 315 35.01 -30.08 17.26
CA ALA A 315 35.33 -31.43 17.71
C ALA A 315 34.30 -32.31 17.00
N GLY A 316 34.65 -33.02 15.94
CA GLY A 316 35.45 -34.22 16.08
C GLY A 316 34.51 -35.33 16.53
N ARG A 317 33.84 -35.99 15.57
CA ARG A 317 33.29 -37.33 15.78
C ARG A 317 33.97 -38.24 14.77
N GLU A 318 35.06 -38.84 15.23
CA GLU A 318 35.38 -40.21 14.88
C GLU A 318 34.25 -41.09 15.42
N GLU A 319 33.56 -41.80 14.52
CA GLU A 319 33.19 -43.22 14.57
C GLU A 319 32.52 -43.60 13.25
#